data_AF-A0A9E6DZN9-F1
#
_entry.id   AF-A0A9E6DZN9-F1
#
_cell.length_a   1.000
_cell.length_b   1.000
_cell.length_c   1.000
_cell.angle_alpha   90.00
_cell.angle_beta   90.00
_cell.angle_gamma   90.00
#
_symmetry.space_group_name_H-M   'P 1'
#
loop_
_entity.id
_entity.type
_entity.pdbx_description
1 polymer ?
#
loop_
_entity_poly.entity_id
_entity_poly.type
_entity_poly.pdbx_seq_one_letter_code
_entity_poly.pdbx_strand_id
1 'polypeptide(L)'
;MEMQRILLRILLIGLVFLPIATFSKSIENEGGIVLPKTMILSGLDFEQLSTLREKYYRTLQIEEANLSSLKAELVKYPSKGELSEKIKLAYENQYSTDEKIKEVKKSIDLIENSDSNKSKNNLMEKYFGDSNKISHDISESLFPINGGRFLDVKLVGLETELYQYQTEYNDNEYALSKVTHIQELVRIKEGKVSLIQEHLYQIESEITNVLDLEKRRMMFRVSVTFAFCVLVAIVIIGFFYISYKNNEIAVKVFSGENGIKFITLFLVIIAIILFGIMGILESKELSALLGGIAGFILGKESSKA
;
A
#
# COMPACT_ATOMS: atom_id res chain seq x y z
N MET A 1 41.73 47.42 26.72
CA MET A 1 41.47 47.36 25.26
C MET A 1 41.36 45.93 24.72
N GLU A 2 41.99 44.92 25.33
CA GLU A 2 41.89 43.52 24.84
C GLU A 2 40.49 42.92 24.91
N MET A 3 39.73 43.20 25.98
CA MET A 3 38.39 42.63 26.17
C MET A 3 37.39 43.04 25.07
N GLN A 4 37.54 44.24 24.47
CA GLN A 4 36.73 44.68 23.33
C GLN A 4 37.09 43.94 22.04
N ARG A 5 38.36 43.57 21.84
CA ARG A 5 38.77 42.77 20.67
C ARG A 5 38.28 41.32 20.76
N ILE A 6 38.18 40.78 21.98
CA ILE A 6 37.67 39.43 22.23
C ILE A 6 36.15 39.37 21.96
N LEU A 7 35.40 40.36 22.43
CA LEU A 7 33.95 40.45 22.19
C LEU A 7 33.61 40.62 20.70
N LEU A 8 34.39 41.43 19.97
CA LEU A 8 34.22 41.60 18.52
C LEU A 8 34.50 40.29 17.76
N ARG A 9 35.49 39.50 18.20
CA ARG A 9 35.83 38.20 17.60
C ARG A 9 34.77 37.14 17.85
N ILE A 10 34.21 37.08 19.05
CA ILE A 10 33.13 36.13 19.39
C ILE A 10 31.86 36.44 18.57
N LEU A 11 31.55 37.73 18.37
CA LEU A 11 30.42 38.17 17.56
C LEU A 11 30.62 37.86 16.06
N LEU A 12 31.84 38.03 15.54
CA LEU A 12 32.17 37.65 14.16
C LEU A 12 32.16 36.14 13.92
N ILE A 13 32.60 35.33 14.90
CA ILE A 13 32.57 33.87 14.82
C ILE A 13 31.13 33.34 14.89
N GLY A 14 30.28 33.92 15.73
CA GLY A 14 28.86 33.55 15.83
C GLY A 14 28.04 33.85 14.56
N LEU A 15 28.45 34.85 13.77
CA LEU A 15 27.74 35.26 12.56
C LEU A 15 28.18 34.48 11.30
N VAL A 16 29.40 33.92 11.30
CA VAL A 16 29.95 33.13 10.19
C VAL A 16 29.58 31.63 10.29
N PHE A 17 29.19 31.16 11.48
CA PHE A 17 28.85 29.76 11.74
C PHE A 17 27.34 29.45 11.76
N LEU A 18 26.52 30.23 11.05
CA LEU A 18 25.16 29.78 10.72
C LEU A 18 25.28 28.57 9.77
N PRO A 19 24.76 27.39 10.13
CA PRO A 19 25.02 26.17 9.39
C PRO A 19 24.36 26.27 8.02
N ILE A 20 25.19 26.36 6.98
CA ILE A 20 24.80 26.01 5.61
C ILE A 20 24.52 24.51 5.68
N ALA A 21 23.24 24.16 5.67
CA ALA A 21 22.79 22.78 5.58
C ALA A 21 23.28 22.19 4.26
N THR A 22 24.45 21.56 4.30
CA THR A 22 24.91 20.61 3.29
C THR A 22 24.09 19.35 3.48
N PHE A 23 23.10 19.12 2.60
CA PHE A 23 22.46 17.81 2.51
C PHE A 23 22.97 17.06 1.29
N SER A 24 23.41 15.85 1.61
CA SER A 24 24.23 14.88 0.90
C SER A 24 23.76 14.46 -0.49
N LYS A 25 24.77 14.12 -1.30
CA LYS A 25 24.72 13.42 -2.59
C LYS A 25 24.75 11.89 -2.36
N SER A 26 24.35 11.13 -3.40
CA SER A 26 24.56 9.67 -3.63
C SER A 26 23.45 8.75 -3.06
N ILE A 27 22.96 7.70 -3.74
CA ILE A 27 23.64 6.63 -4.49
C ILE A 27 22.74 6.09 -5.62
N GLU A 28 23.30 5.96 -6.83
CA GLU A 28 22.83 5.10 -7.92
C GLU A 28 23.22 3.65 -7.62
N ASN A 29 22.28 2.71 -7.72
CA ASN A 29 22.60 1.29 -7.84
C ASN A 29 21.61 0.62 -8.80
N GLU A 30 22.16 0.08 -9.87
CA GLU A 30 21.47 -0.67 -10.92
C GLU A 30 21.09 -2.09 -10.46
N GLY A 31 20.06 -2.65 -11.11
CA GLY A 31 20.00 -4.08 -11.36
C GLY A 31 19.29 -4.95 -10.32
N GLY A 32 17.97 -4.81 -10.21
CA GLY A 32 17.09 -5.81 -9.61
C GLY A 32 16.05 -5.20 -8.67
N ILE A 33 14.77 -5.30 -9.01
CA ILE A 33 13.68 -4.84 -8.14
C ILE A 33 13.48 -5.88 -7.03
N VAL A 34 14.40 -5.89 -6.08
CA VAL A 34 14.13 -6.39 -4.73
C VAL A 34 13.43 -5.24 -4.03
N LEU A 35 12.13 -5.38 -3.76
CA LEU A 35 11.40 -4.39 -2.97
C LEU A 35 12.07 -4.31 -1.59
N PRO A 36 12.75 -3.21 -1.23
CA PRO A 36 13.38 -3.11 0.08
C PRO A 36 12.27 -3.09 1.13
N LYS A 37 12.42 -3.94 2.16
CA LYS A 37 11.44 -4.08 3.25
C LYS A 37 11.25 -2.79 4.07
N THR A 38 12.11 -1.78 3.85
CA THR A 38 12.04 -0.44 4.40
C THR A 38 12.52 0.55 3.34
N MET A 39 11.63 1.35 2.78
CA MET A 39 11.98 2.38 1.81
C MET A 39 12.49 3.62 2.56
N ILE A 40 13.78 3.92 2.48
CA ILE A 40 14.34 5.16 3.02
C ILE A 40 14.06 6.25 1.98
N LEU A 41 12.93 6.95 2.14
CA LEU A 41 12.50 8.04 1.25
C LEU A 41 13.15 9.38 1.59
N SER A 42 13.76 9.49 2.78
CA SER A 42 14.36 10.73 3.26
C SER A 42 15.59 11.11 2.44
N GLY A 43 15.56 12.28 1.79
CA GLY A 43 16.70 12.87 1.07
C GLY A 43 16.64 12.79 -0.45
N LEU A 44 15.59 12.19 -1.02
CA LEU A 44 15.34 12.22 -2.46
C LEU A 44 14.80 13.60 -2.88
N ASP A 45 15.21 14.07 -4.05
CA ASP A 45 14.63 15.28 -4.63
C ASP A 45 13.25 15.01 -5.27
N PHE A 46 12.54 16.08 -5.63
CA PHE A 46 11.19 15.98 -6.19
C PHE A 46 11.17 15.23 -7.54
N GLU A 47 12.21 15.38 -8.35
CA GLU A 47 12.29 14.76 -9.67
C GLU A 47 12.45 13.23 -9.52
N GLN A 48 13.34 12.79 -8.64
CA GLN A 48 13.53 11.39 -8.26
C GLN A 48 12.25 10.78 -7.68
N LEU A 49 11.57 11.48 -6.76
CA LEU A 49 10.29 11.04 -6.20
C LEU A 49 9.21 10.93 -7.28
N SER A 50 9.16 11.85 -8.24
CA SER A 50 8.21 11.83 -9.36
C SER A 50 8.47 10.65 -10.30
N THR A 51 9.73 10.39 -10.69
CA THR A 51 10.11 9.24 -11.51
C THR A 51 9.81 7.92 -10.80
N LEU A 52 10.09 7.86 -9.49
CA LEU A 52 9.79 6.70 -8.67
C LEU A 52 8.28 6.44 -8.61
N ARG A 53 7.47 7.49 -8.36
CA ARG A 53 6.01 7.43 -8.40
C ARG A 53 5.52 6.87 -9.74
N GLU A 54 6.02 7.39 -10.86
CA GLU A 54 5.61 6.92 -12.19
C GLU A 54 5.95 5.43 -12.40
N LYS A 55 7.14 5.00 -11.97
CA LYS A 55 7.55 3.59 -12.03
C LYS A 55 6.62 2.68 -11.22
N TYR A 56 6.22 3.11 -10.02
CA TYR A 56 5.28 2.35 -9.18
C TYR A 56 3.87 2.32 -9.78
N TYR A 57 3.37 3.41 -10.36
CA TYR A 57 2.09 3.42 -11.08
C TYR A 57 2.08 2.47 -12.28
N ARG A 58 3.14 2.46 -13.09
CA ARG A 58 3.26 1.51 -14.22
C ARG A 58 3.25 0.06 -13.73
N THR A 59 3.98 -0.22 -12.65
CA THR A 59 4.02 -1.56 -12.04
C THR A 59 2.66 -1.97 -11.50
N LEU A 60 1.95 -1.04 -10.83
CA LEU A 60 0.59 -1.26 -10.33
C LEU A 60 -0.37 -1.63 -11.47
N GLN A 61 -0.38 -0.86 -12.56
CA GLN A 61 -1.25 -1.12 -13.72
C GLN A 61 -1.00 -2.50 -14.34
N ILE A 62 0.27 -2.91 -14.47
CA ILE A 62 0.62 -4.23 -14.98
C ILE A 62 0.10 -5.34 -14.04
N GLU A 63 0.28 -5.17 -12.72
CA GLU A 63 -0.17 -6.17 -11.75
C GLU A 63 -1.70 -6.22 -11.63
N GLU A 64 -2.40 -5.10 -11.73
CA GLU A 64 -3.87 -5.05 -11.78
C GLU A 64 -4.42 -5.71 -13.06
N ALA A 65 -3.77 -5.51 -14.21
CA ALA A 65 -4.13 -6.18 -15.45
C ALA A 65 -3.96 -7.70 -15.34
N ASN A 66 -2.84 -8.16 -14.76
CA ASN A 66 -2.59 -9.58 -14.49
C ASN A 66 -3.60 -10.17 -13.50
N LEU A 67 -3.97 -9.42 -12.47
CA LEU A 67 -4.98 -9.86 -11.50
C LEU A 67 -6.36 -9.98 -12.16
N SER A 68 -6.71 -9.01 -13.02
CA SER A 68 -7.97 -9.00 -13.77
C SER A 68 -8.06 -10.20 -14.72
N SER A 69 -6.98 -10.51 -15.47
CA SER A 69 -6.95 -11.67 -16.36
C SER A 69 -7.08 -13.00 -15.58
N LEU A 70 -6.43 -13.11 -14.43
CA LEU A 70 -6.51 -14.29 -13.57
C LEU A 70 -7.90 -14.46 -12.96
N LYS A 71 -8.56 -13.36 -12.54
CA LYS A 71 -9.96 -13.38 -12.09
C LYS A 71 -10.91 -13.76 -13.22
N ALA A 72 -10.69 -13.25 -14.43
CA ALA A 72 -11.47 -13.64 -15.60
C ALA A 72 -11.28 -15.13 -15.96
N GLU A 73 -10.07 -15.69 -15.78
CA GLU A 73 -9.85 -17.12 -15.92
C GLU A 73 -10.59 -17.92 -14.84
N LEU A 74 -10.61 -17.44 -13.58
CA LEU A 74 -11.32 -18.10 -12.49
C LEU A 74 -12.84 -18.19 -12.74
N VAL A 75 -13.44 -17.17 -13.36
CA VAL A 75 -14.88 -17.15 -13.72
C VAL A 75 -15.25 -18.25 -14.72
N LYS A 76 -14.29 -18.79 -15.47
CA LYS A 76 -14.55 -19.88 -16.43
C LYS A 76 -14.80 -21.23 -15.74
N TYR A 77 -14.46 -21.35 -14.46
CA TYR A 77 -14.65 -22.59 -13.70
C TYR A 77 -15.89 -22.50 -12.81
N PRO A 78 -16.58 -23.63 -12.57
CA PRO A 78 -17.64 -23.70 -11.57
C PRO A 78 -17.14 -23.28 -10.19
N SER A 79 -18.05 -22.87 -9.31
CA SER A 79 -17.64 -22.47 -7.97
C SER A 79 -17.01 -23.65 -7.22
N LYS A 80 -16.09 -23.37 -6.28
CA LYS A 80 -15.45 -24.41 -5.46
C LYS A 80 -16.47 -25.30 -4.73
N GLY A 81 -17.59 -24.70 -4.31
CA GLY A 81 -18.71 -25.42 -3.68
C GLY A 81 -19.38 -26.39 -4.65
N GLU A 82 -19.70 -25.92 -5.86
CA GLU A 82 -20.31 -26.75 -6.90
C GLU A 82 -19.40 -27.92 -7.33
N LEU A 83 -18.09 -27.67 -7.50
CA LEU A 83 -17.12 -28.73 -7.81
C LEU A 83 -17.02 -29.77 -6.69
N SER A 84 -16.96 -29.32 -5.43
CA SER A 84 -16.91 -30.23 -4.28
C SER A 84 -18.17 -31.08 -4.15
N GLU A 85 -19.34 -30.53 -4.47
CA GLU A 85 -20.61 -31.25 -4.45
C GLU A 85 -20.69 -32.27 -5.59
N LYS A 86 -20.25 -31.90 -6.80
CA LYS A 86 -20.16 -32.82 -7.94
C LYS A 86 -19.21 -34.00 -7.68
N ILE A 87 -18.05 -33.75 -7.09
CA ILE A 87 -17.09 -34.81 -6.70
C ILE A 87 -17.73 -35.75 -5.67
N LYS A 88 -18.43 -35.20 -4.68
CA LYS A 88 -19.12 -35.99 -3.65
C LYS A 88 -20.21 -36.88 -4.27
N LEU A 89 -21.04 -36.32 -5.15
CA LEU A 89 -22.09 -37.07 -5.86
C LEU A 89 -21.49 -38.16 -6.76
N ALA A 90 -20.43 -37.85 -7.51
CA ALA A 90 -19.73 -38.83 -8.34
C ALA A 90 -19.15 -39.99 -7.51
N TYR A 91 -18.56 -39.69 -6.35
CA TYR A 91 -18.03 -40.70 -5.43
C TYR A 91 -19.12 -41.58 -4.80
N GLU A 92 -20.24 -40.99 -4.35
CA GLU A 92 -21.39 -41.73 -3.80
C GLU A 92 -22.01 -42.65 -4.86
N ASN A 93 -22.13 -42.18 -6.11
CA ASN A 93 -22.62 -42.97 -7.23
C ASN A 93 -21.64 -44.10 -7.61
N GLN A 94 -20.33 -43.82 -7.65
CA GLN A 94 -19.31 -44.83 -7.91
C GLN A 94 -19.37 -45.95 -6.88
N TYR A 95 -19.43 -45.61 -5.59
CA TYR A 95 -19.52 -46.59 -4.50
C TYR A 95 -20.79 -47.47 -4.61
N SER A 96 -21.94 -46.85 -4.90
CA SER A 96 -23.21 -47.56 -5.12
C SER A 96 -23.15 -48.53 -6.31
N THR A 97 -22.51 -48.12 -7.40
CA THR A 97 -22.35 -48.95 -8.61
C THR A 97 -21.36 -50.09 -8.39
N ASP A 98 -20.25 -49.86 -7.68
CA ASP A 98 -19.29 -50.91 -7.30
C ASP A 98 -19.95 -52.00 -6.43
N GLU A 99 -20.80 -51.61 -5.48
CA GLU A 99 -21.53 -52.54 -4.63
C GLU A 99 -22.50 -53.42 -5.45
N LYS A 100 -23.22 -52.81 -6.41
CA LYS A 100 -24.09 -53.52 -7.35
C LYS A 100 -23.32 -54.48 -8.24
N ILE A 101 -22.16 -54.08 -8.78
CA ILE A 101 -21.29 -54.94 -9.60
C ILE A 101 -20.83 -56.15 -8.78
N LYS A 102 -20.46 -55.94 -7.51
CA LYS A 102 -20.02 -57.02 -6.61
C LYS A 102 -21.15 -58.01 -6.30
N GLU A 103 -22.37 -57.53 -6.11
CA GLU A 103 -23.56 -58.38 -5.92
C GLU A 103 -23.89 -59.19 -7.18
N VAL A 104 -23.86 -58.55 -8.36
CA VAL A 104 -24.09 -59.22 -9.64
C VAL A 104 -23.02 -60.27 -9.91
N LYS A 105 -21.73 -59.97 -9.72
CA LYS A 105 -20.63 -60.94 -9.86
C LYS A 105 -20.81 -62.15 -8.92
N LYS A 106 -21.15 -61.90 -7.65
CA LYS A 106 -21.46 -62.96 -6.69
C LYS A 106 -22.65 -63.82 -7.13
N SER A 107 -23.67 -63.21 -7.72
CA SER A 107 -24.82 -63.96 -8.25
C SER A 107 -24.47 -64.79 -9.48
N ILE A 108 -23.60 -64.29 -10.37
CA ILE A 108 -23.06 -65.04 -11.51
C ILE A 108 -22.29 -66.26 -11.01
N ASP A 109 -21.35 -66.06 -10.07
CA ASP A 109 -20.55 -67.14 -9.49
C ASP A 109 -21.43 -68.25 -8.87
N LEU A 110 -22.51 -67.87 -8.16
CA LEU A 110 -23.44 -68.83 -7.56
C LEU A 110 -24.25 -69.61 -8.61
N ILE A 111 -24.59 -68.99 -9.74
CA ILE A 111 -25.33 -69.64 -10.83
C ILE A 111 -24.41 -70.57 -11.64
N GLU A 112 -23.17 -70.15 -11.92
CA GLU A 112 -22.20 -70.94 -12.67
C GLU A 112 -21.81 -72.22 -11.92
N ASN A 113 -21.58 -72.10 -10.60
CA ASN A 113 -21.19 -73.20 -9.72
C ASN A 113 -22.36 -74.09 -9.24
N SER A 114 -23.58 -73.92 -9.77
CA SER A 114 -24.73 -74.75 -9.38
C SER A 114 -24.85 -76.02 -10.24
N ASP A 115 -24.83 -77.21 -9.63
CA ASP A 115 -24.77 -78.51 -10.31
C ASP A 115 -26.07 -78.95 -11.04
N SER A 116 -27.18 -78.22 -10.90
CA SER A 116 -28.50 -78.63 -11.38
C SER A 116 -29.19 -77.52 -12.18
N ASN A 117 -29.64 -77.83 -13.40
CA ASN A 117 -30.38 -76.89 -14.26
C ASN A 117 -31.63 -76.31 -13.57
N LYS A 118 -32.29 -77.09 -12.71
CA LYS A 118 -33.45 -76.63 -11.92
C LYS A 118 -33.03 -75.61 -10.85
N SER A 119 -31.87 -75.81 -10.23
CA SER A 119 -31.31 -74.87 -9.26
C SER A 119 -30.84 -73.58 -9.93
N LYS A 120 -30.25 -73.66 -11.13
CA LYS A 120 -29.88 -72.48 -11.94
C LYS A 120 -31.08 -71.60 -12.26
N ASN A 121 -32.18 -72.19 -12.72
CA ASN A 121 -33.39 -71.44 -13.07
C ASN A 121 -34.05 -70.78 -11.84
N ASN A 122 -34.13 -71.49 -10.71
CA ASN A 122 -34.66 -70.92 -9.47
C ASN A 122 -33.81 -69.76 -8.92
N LEU A 123 -32.47 -69.86 -9.03
CA LEU A 123 -31.57 -68.79 -8.65
C LEU A 123 -31.71 -67.59 -9.61
N MET A 124 -31.84 -67.85 -10.91
CA MET A 124 -32.03 -66.80 -11.92
C MET A 124 -33.34 -66.02 -11.68
N GLU A 125 -34.42 -66.72 -11.35
CA GLU A 125 -35.71 -66.09 -11.01
C GLU A 125 -35.66 -65.29 -9.70
N LYS A 126 -34.94 -65.80 -8.69
CA LYS A 126 -34.80 -65.14 -7.38
C LYS A 126 -34.03 -63.82 -7.46
N TYR A 127 -32.95 -63.77 -8.25
CA TYR A 127 -32.06 -62.61 -8.29
C TYR A 127 -32.44 -61.60 -9.38
N PHE A 128 -33.18 -62.01 -10.40
CA PHE A 128 -33.49 -61.16 -11.56
C PHE A 128 -34.98 -61.02 -11.86
N GLY A 129 -35.86 -61.71 -11.13
CA GLY A 129 -37.30 -61.67 -11.33
C GLY A 129 -37.79 -62.73 -12.33
N ASP A 130 -39.11 -62.74 -12.60
CA ASP A 130 -39.77 -63.74 -13.45
C ASP A 130 -39.14 -63.80 -14.85
N SER A 131 -38.42 -64.90 -15.13
CA SER A 131 -37.67 -65.10 -16.36
C SER A 131 -38.55 -65.06 -17.62
N ASN A 132 -39.85 -65.36 -17.48
CA ASN A 132 -40.79 -65.35 -18.60
C ASN A 132 -41.18 -63.94 -19.05
N LYS A 133 -41.11 -62.96 -18.14
CA LYS A 133 -41.39 -61.55 -18.45
C LYS A 133 -40.21 -60.89 -19.18
N ILE A 134 -38.99 -61.28 -18.79
CA ILE A 134 -37.74 -60.80 -19.39
C ILE A 134 -37.55 -61.36 -20.81
N SER A 135 -37.97 -62.61 -21.07
CA SER A 135 -37.95 -63.18 -22.42
C SER A 135 -38.91 -62.48 -23.39
N HIS A 136 -40.00 -61.89 -22.89
CA HIS A 136 -40.99 -61.21 -23.74
C HIS A 136 -40.46 -59.86 -24.27
N ASP A 137 -39.82 -59.05 -23.42
CA ASP A 137 -39.24 -57.76 -23.84
C ASP A 137 -37.98 -57.91 -24.72
N ILE A 138 -37.28 -59.05 -24.61
CA ILE A 138 -36.07 -59.33 -25.39
C ILE A 138 -36.39 -60.02 -26.73
N SER A 139 -37.56 -60.66 -26.86
CA SER A 139 -37.98 -61.36 -28.09
C SER A 139 -38.22 -60.43 -29.30
N GLU A 140 -38.33 -59.11 -29.09
CA GLU A 140 -38.32 -58.11 -30.15
C GLU A 140 -36.91 -57.75 -30.64
N SER A 141 -35.86 -58.15 -29.91
CA SER A 141 -34.47 -58.05 -30.36
C SER A 141 -34.05 -59.36 -31.07
N LEU A 142 -33.57 -59.25 -32.30
CA LEU A 142 -33.38 -60.31 -33.31
C LEU A 142 -32.40 -61.47 -32.97
N PHE A 143 -32.02 -61.69 -31.71
CA PHE A 143 -31.08 -62.74 -31.32
C PHE A 143 -31.55 -63.54 -30.10
N PRO A 144 -31.65 -64.88 -30.18
CA PRO A 144 -31.96 -65.71 -29.01
C PRO A 144 -30.82 -65.59 -27.98
N ILE A 145 -31.12 -65.00 -26.83
CA ILE A 145 -30.18 -64.80 -25.73
C ILE A 145 -30.33 -65.98 -24.76
N ASN A 146 -29.34 -66.89 -24.73
CA ASN A 146 -29.17 -67.83 -23.61
C ASN A 146 -28.95 -67.05 -22.31
N GLY A 147 -29.55 -67.46 -21.19
CA GLY A 147 -29.56 -66.70 -19.92
C GLY A 147 -28.21 -66.18 -19.39
N GLY A 148 -27.09 -66.82 -19.76
CA GLY A 148 -25.75 -66.30 -19.48
C GLY A 148 -25.42 -64.96 -20.17
N ARG A 149 -25.87 -64.76 -21.41
CA ARG A 149 -25.62 -63.52 -22.17
C ARG A 149 -26.37 -62.29 -21.62
N PHE A 150 -27.45 -62.49 -20.87
CA PHE A 150 -28.18 -61.37 -20.24
C PHE A 150 -27.40 -60.79 -19.04
N LEU A 151 -26.73 -61.66 -18.29
CA LEU A 151 -25.89 -61.26 -17.16
C LEU A 151 -24.67 -60.47 -17.64
N ASP A 152 -24.07 -60.90 -18.76
CA ASP A 152 -22.98 -60.16 -19.41
C ASP A 152 -23.41 -58.76 -19.85
N VAL A 153 -24.60 -58.62 -20.46
CA VAL A 153 -25.11 -57.30 -20.91
C VAL A 153 -25.37 -56.36 -19.74
N LYS A 154 -25.95 -56.86 -18.63
CA LYS A 154 -26.21 -56.05 -17.43
C LYS A 154 -24.90 -55.66 -16.73
N LEU A 155 -23.92 -56.56 -16.70
CA LEU A 155 -22.60 -56.29 -16.14
C LEU A 155 -21.84 -55.23 -16.95
N VAL A 156 -21.85 -55.34 -18.28
CA VAL A 156 -21.22 -54.37 -19.20
C VAL A 156 -21.85 -52.99 -19.07
N GLY A 157 -23.17 -52.91 -18.89
CA GLY A 157 -23.86 -51.63 -18.62
C GLY A 157 -23.35 -50.95 -17.35
N LEU A 158 -23.27 -51.70 -16.24
CA LEU A 158 -22.78 -51.20 -14.96
C LEU A 158 -21.29 -50.83 -14.99
N GLU A 159 -20.45 -51.61 -15.68
CA GLU A 159 -19.02 -51.30 -15.85
C GLU A 159 -18.82 -50.03 -16.71
N THR A 160 -19.70 -49.79 -17.68
CA THR A 160 -19.69 -48.54 -18.48
C THR A 160 -20.10 -47.33 -17.65
N GLU A 161 -21.14 -47.45 -16.81
CA GLU A 161 -21.57 -46.39 -15.87
C GLU A 161 -20.45 -46.07 -14.87
N LEU A 162 -19.79 -47.10 -14.31
CA LEU A 162 -18.66 -46.93 -13.40
C LEU A 162 -17.51 -46.15 -14.05
N TYR A 163 -17.17 -46.49 -15.30
CA TYR A 163 -16.13 -45.78 -16.06
C TYR A 163 -16.48 -44.30 -16.31
N GLN A 164 -17.75 -44.00 -16.59
CA GLN A 164 -18.22 -42.62 -16.75
C GLN A 164 -18.10 -41.83 -15.45
N TYR A 165 -18.52 -42.38 -14.32
CA TYR A 165 -18.39 -41.73 -13.01
C TYR A 165 -16.92 -41.52 -12.61
N GLN A 166 -16.04 -42.47 -12.90
CA GLN A 166 -14.62 -42.34 -12.61
C GLN A 166 -13.96 -41.25 -13.47
N THR A 167 -14.37 -41.12 -14.73
CA THR A 167 -13.89 -40.06 -15.62
C THR A 167 -14.37 -38.69 -15.13
N GLU A 168 -15.66 -38.56 -14.79
CA GLU A 168 -16.23 -37.33 -14.23
C GLU A 168 -15.58 -36.95 -12.89
N TYR A 169 -15.29 -37.92 -12.02
CA TYR A 169 -14.56 -37.70 -10.76
C TYR A 169 -13.17 -37.10 -11.03
N ASN A 170 -12.38 -37.73 -11.90
CA ASN A 170 -11.02 -37.30 -12.22
C ASN A 170 -10.99 -35.90 -12.86
N ASP A 171 -11.93 -35.61 -13.76
CA ASP A 171 -12.05 -34.31 -14.43
C ASP A 171 -12.41 -33.19 -13.44
N ASN A 172 -13.34 -33.48 -12.52
CA ASN A 172 -13.74 -32.53 -11.48
C ASN A 172 -12.64 -32.32 -10.43
N GLU A 173 -11.91 -33.37 -10.04
CA GLU A 173 -10.77 -33.27 -9.13
C GLU A 173 -9.65 -32.40 -9.73
N TYR A 174 -9.33 -32.62 -11.01
CA TYR A 174 -8.39 -31.78 -11.75
C TYR A 174 -8.84 -30.32 -11.82
N ALA A 175 -10.12 -30.07 -12.12
CA ALA A 175 -10.69 -28.73 -12.14
C ALA A 175 -10.63 -28.07 -10.75
N LEU A 176 -10.93 -28.80 -9.67
CA LEU A 176 -10.85 -28.30 -8.30
C LEU A 176 -9.42 -27.93 -7.89
N SER A 177 -8.44 -28.77 -8.25
CA SER A 177 -7.02 -28.50 -8.04
C SER A 177 -6.58 -27.21 -8.76
N LYS A 178 -6.97 -27.06 -10.03
CA LYS A 178 -6.67 -25.86 -10.82
C LYS A 178 -7.31 -24.60 -10.26
N VAL A 179 -8.59 -24.66 -9.88
CA VAL A 179 -9.29 -23.54 -9.22
C VAL A 179 -8.60 -23.14 -7.92
N THR A 180 -8.20 -24.11 -7.10
CA THR A 180 -7.50 -23.85 -5.84
C THR A 180 -6.15 -23.17 -6.08
N HIS A 181 -5.39 -23.63 -7.08
CA HIS A 181 -4.12 -23.01 -7.45
C HIS A 181 -4.31 -21.57 -7.98
N ILE A 182 -5.29 -21.34 -8.85
CA ILE A 182 -5.61 -20.00 -9.36
C ILE A 182 -6.04 -19.08 -8.21
N GLN A 183 -6.85 -19.54 -7.26
CA GLN A 183 -7.24 -18.77 -6.08
C GLN A 183 -6.05 -18.36 -5.20
N GLU A 184 -5.08 -19.26 -5.01
CA GLU A 184 -3.86 -18.95 -4.28
C GLU A 184 -3.03 -17.89 -5.01
N LEU A 185 -2.88 -18.01 -6.33
CA LEU A 185 -2.20 -17.01 -7.15
C LEU A 185 -2.90 -15.64 -7.10
N VAL A 186 -4.24 -15.62 -7.14
CA VAL A 186 -5.05 -14.40 -6.96
C VAL A 186 -4.72 -13.77 -5.60
N ARG A 187 -4.75 -14.54 -4.51
CA ARG A 187 -4.46 -14.04 -3.16
C ARG A 187 -3.04 -13.45 -3.05
N ILE A 188 -2.04 -14.13 -3.62
CA ILE A 188 -0.66 -13.65 -3.63
C ILE A 188 -0.54 -12.34 -4.42
N LYS A 189 -1.21 -12.25 -5.58
CA LYS A 189 -1.22 -11.05 -6.42
C LYS A 189 -1.95 -9.88 -5.77
N GLU A 190 -3.09 -10.11 -5.12
CA GLU A 190 -3.79 -9.11 -4.32
C GLU A 190 -2.90 -8.54 -3.20
N GLY A 191 -2.15 -9.42 -2.51
CA GLY A 191 -1.16 -8.99 -1.52
C GLY A 191 -0.07 -8.09 -2.11
N LYS A 192 0.43 -8.42 -3.31
CA LYS A 192 1.42 -7.57 -4.01
C LYS A 192 0.86 -6.22 -4.42
N VAL A 193 -0.37 -6.18 -4.95
CA VAL A 193 -1.07 -4.93 -5.33
C VAL A 193 -1.24 -4.03 -4.11
N SER A 194 -1.68 -4.59 -2.98
CA SER A 194 -1.83 -3.83 -1.73
C SER A 194 -0.51 -3.24 -1.24
N LEU A 195 0.59 -3.99 -1.33
CA LEU A 195 1.93 -3.51 -0.97
C LEU A 195 2.41 -2.36 -1.86
N ILE A 196 2.14 -2.44 -3.17
CA ILE A 196 2.47 -1.38 -4.13
C ILE A 196 1.66 -0.11 -3.83
N GLN A 197 0.37 -0.25 -3.50
CA GLN A 197 -0.50 0.86 -3.12
C GLN A 197 -0.01 1.56 -1.84
N GLU A 198 0.42 0.78 -0.84
CA GLU A 198 1.01 1.33 0.39
C GLU A 198 2.27 2.15 0.08
N HIS A 199 3.17 1.62 -0.74
CA HIS A 199 4.38 2.34 -1.15
C HIS A 199 4.07 3.61 -1.95
N LEU A 200 3.06 3.58 -2.84
CA LEU A 200 2.60 4.78 -3.55
C LEU A 200 2.09 5.85 -2.58
N TYR A 201 1.30 5.46 -1.58
CA TYR A 201 0.81 6.38 -0.56
C TYR A 201 1.96 7.04 0.23
N GLN A 202 2.98 6.27 0.59
CA GLN A 202 4.17 6.81 1.25
C GLN A 202 4.93 7.80 0.36
N ILE A 203 5.11 7.49 -0.93
CA ILE A 203 5.77 8.39 -1.89
C ILE A 203 4.95 9.68 -2.06
N GLU A 204 3.62 9.59 -2.18
CA GLU A 204 2.75 10.76 -2.31
C GLU A 204 2.80 11.65 -1.06
N SER A 205 2.79 11.05 0.13
CA SER A 205 2.95 11.78 1.39
C SER A 205 4.29 12.54 1.44
N GLU A 206 5.38 11.91 1.01
CA GLU A 206 6.69 12.57 1.00
C GLU A 206 6.77 13.65 -0.09
N ILE A 207 6.16 13.44 -1.25
CA ILE A 207 6.01 14.49 -2.27
C ILE A 207 5.26 15.69 -1.69
N THR A 208 4.14 15.48 -0.99
CA THR A 208 3.41 16.56 -0.33
C THR A 208 4.27 17.27 0.70
N ASN A 209 5.03 16.53 1.51
CA ASN A 209 5.94 17.10 2.51
C ASN A 209 7.09 17.92 1.87
N VAL A 210 7.62 17.48 0.73
CA VAL A 210 8.65 18.21 -0.04
C VAL A 210 8.06 19.48 -0.70
N LEU A 211 6.84 19.38 -1.22
CA LEU A 211 6.07 20.45 -1.85
C LEU A 211 5.43 21.42 -0.85
N ASP A 212 5.43 21.09 0.45
CA ASP A 212 4.95 21.96 1.51
C ASP A 212 5.89 23.16 1.70
N LEU A 213 5.77 24.10 0.77
CA LEU A 213 6.42 25.40 0.77
C LEU A 213 6.02 26.22 1.99
N GLU A 214 4.86 25.93 2.59
CA GLU A 214 4.37 26.61 3.78
C GLU A 214 5.20 26.23 5.00
N LYS A 215 5.51 24.94 5.17
CA LYS A 215 6.42 24.46 6.22
C LYS A 215 7.83 25.03 6.08
N ARG A 216 8.41 25.10 4.87
CA ARG A 216 9.71 25.77 4.64
C ARG A 216 9.63 27.26 4.95
N ARG A 217 8.58 27.94 4.49
CA ARG A 217 8.37 29.37 4.76
C ARG A 217 8.20 29.64 6.26
N MET A 218 7.54 28.75 6.99
CA MET A 218 7.38 28.82 8.44
C MET A 218 8.74 28.63 9.16
N MET A 219 9.49 27.58 8.83
CA MET A 219 10.82 27.33 9.40
C MET A 219 11.80 28.48 9.11
N PHE A 220 11.76 29.04 7.90
CA PHE A 220 12.54 30.22 7.54
C PHE A 220 12.15 31.43 8.39
N ARG A 221 10.85 31.73 8.52
CA ARG A 221 10.36 32.82 9.39
C ARG A 221 10.84 32.65 10.82
N VAL A 222 10.72 31.46 11.40
CA VAL A 222 11.21 31.17 12.77
C VAL A 222 12.71 31.39 12.89
N SER A 223 13.49 30.91 11.92
CA SER A 223 14.95 31.07 11.92
C SER A 223 15.37 32.54 11.84
N VAL A 224 14.72 33.34 10.98
CA VAL A 224 14.98 34.78 10.84
C VAL A 224 14.58 35.53 12.11
N THR A 225 13.41 35.23 12.69
CA THR A 225 12.97 35.85 13.95
C THR A 225 13.92 35.52 15.09
N PHE A 226 14.42 34.28 15.17
CA PHE A 226 15.38 33.87 16.17
C PHE A 226 16.72 34.61 16.02
N ALA A 227 17.27 34.65 14.80
CA ALA A 227 18.50 35.39 14.51
C ALA A 227 18.37 36.89 14.86
N PHE A 228 17.21 37.49 14.54
CA PHE A 228 16.92 38.87 14.89
C PHE A 228 16.83 39.08 16.41
N CYS A 229 16.19 38.18 17.14
CA CYS A 229 16.11 38.22 18.59
C CYS A 229 17.51 38.18 19.24
N VAL A 230 18.38 37.29 18.76
CA VAL A 230 19.79 37.21 19.20
C VAL A 230 20.52 38.51 18.92
N LEU A 231 20.35 39.09 17.72
CA LEU A 231 20.97 40.36 17.36
C LEU A 231 20.52 41.51 18.26
N VAL A 232 19.21 41.64 18.52
CA VAL A 232 18.67 42.65 19.44
C VAL A 232 19.20 42.45 20.86
N ALA A 233 19.24 41.21 21.35
CA ALA A 233 19.80 40.91 22.66
C ALA A 233 21.27 41.33 22.78
N ILE A 234 22.08 41.08 21.75
CA ILE A 234 23.48 41.51 21.68
C ILE A 234 23.59 43.04 21.74
N VAL A 235 22.75 43.77 21.00
CA VAL A 235 22.75 45.24 21.00
C VAL A 235 22.39 45.78 22.38
N ILE A 236 21.35 45.23 23.03
CA ILE A 236 20.93 45.63 24.37
C ILE A 236 22.06 45.37 25.38
N ILE A 237 22.63 44.15 25.39
CA ILE A 237 23.73 43.79 26.30
C ILE A 237 24.94 44.70 26.06
N GLY A 238 25.32 44.93 24.80
CA GLY A 238 26.44 45.80 24.43
C GLY A 238 26.24 47.23 24.91
N PHE A 239 25.03 47.75 24.76
CA PHE A 239 24.67 49.08 25.25
C PHE A 239 24.77 49.18 26.77
N PHE A 240 24.20 48.23 27.52
CA PHE A 240 24.29 48.20 28.98
C PHE A 240 25.73 48.05 29.47
N TYR A 241 26.53 47.24 28.79
CA TYR A 241 27.94 47.05 29.11
C TYR A 241 28.75 48.35 28.95
N ILE A 242 28.53 49.10 27.87
CA ILE A 242 29.18 50.41 27.65
C ILE A 242 28.73 51.42 28.70
N SER A 243 27.42 51.45 28.98
CA SER A 243 26.82 52.33 29.99
C SER A 243 27.43 52.08 31.38
N TYR A 244 27.55 50.82 31.78
CA TYR A 244 28.13 50.44 33.08
C TYR A 244 29.60 50.86 33.23
N LYS A 245 30.36 50.86 32.13
CA LYS A 245 31.78 51.18 32.15
C LYS A 245 32.06 52.69 32.19
N ASN A 246 31.20 53.50 31.58
CA ASN A 246 31.38 54.95 31.47
C ASN A 246 30.17 55.70 32.03
N ASN A 247 30.24 56.04 33.32
CA ASN A 247 29.19 56.80 34.02
C ASN A 247 28.87 58.15 33.34
N GLU A 248 29.85 58.82 32.72
CA GLU A 248 29.57 60.06 31.96
C GLU A 248 28.69 59.83 30.73
N ILE A 249 28.87 58.71 30.02
CA ILE A 249 28.07 58.38 28.83
C ILE A 249 26.67 57.95 29.26
N ALA A 250 26.59 57.13 30.31
CA ALA A 250 25.33 56.71 30.91
C ALA A 250 24.51 57.95 31.32
N VAL A 251 25.13 58.89 32.04
CA VAL A 251 24.46 60.14 32.41
C VAL A 251 24.12 60.91 31.14
N LYS A 252 25.02 61.25 30.23
CA LYS A 252 24.65 62.04 29.03
C LYS A 252 23.54 61.43 28.16
N VAL A 253 23.45 60.11 28.07
CA VAL A 253 22.45 59.41 27.25
C VAL A 253 21.12 59.23 28.00
N PHE A 254 21.14 58.94 29.30
CA PHE A 254 19.92 58.71 30.09
C PHE A 254 19.40 59.92 30.86
N SER A 255 20.21 60.96 30.98
CA SER A 255 19.93 62.17 31.74
C SER A 255 19.31 63.20 30.78
N GLY A 256 18.00 63.37 30.91
CA GLY A 256 17.22 64.37 30.17
C GLY A 256 16.25 63.78 29.15
N GLU A 257 15.54 64.68 28.46
CA GLU A 257 14.47 64.35 27.50
C GLU A 257 14.98 63.53 26.29
N ASN A 258 16.28 63.61 26.00
CA ASN A 258 16.90 62.94 24.85
C ASN A 258 17.01 61.42 25.03
N GLY A 259 17.18 60.92 26.26
CA GLY A 259 17.23 59.48 26.53
C GLY A 259 15.89 58.79 26.27
N ILE A 260 14.79 59.42 26.69
CA ILE A 260 13.44 58.92 26.43
C ILE A 260 13.14 58.91 24.93
N LYS A 261 13.55 59.96 24.20
CA LYS A 261 13.42 60.02 22.73
C LYS A 261 14.19 58.90 22.04
N PHE A 262 15.42 58.63 22.49
CA PHE A 262 16.25 57.54 21.96
C PHE A 262 15.60 56.16 22.18
N ILE A 263 15.13 55.88 23.39
CA ILE A 263 14.48 54.59 23.72
C ILE A 263 13.20 54.41 22.91
N THR A 264 12.38 55.47 22.81
CA THR A 264 11.13 55.45 22.03
C THR A 264 11.41 55.18 20.56
N LEU A 265 12.40 55.88 19.98
CA LEU A 265 12.82 55.66 18.59
C LEU A 265 13.29 54.22 18.38
N PHE A 266 14.12 53.72 19.29
CA PHE A 266 14.68 52.39 19.21
C PHE A 266 13.60 51.30 19.27
N LEU A 267 12.62 51.44 20.16
CA LEU A 267 11.47 50.54 20.27
C LEU A 267 10.60 50.56 19.01
N VAL A 268 10.37 51.74 18.43
CA VAL A 268 9.61 51.88 17.17
C VAL A 268 10.34 51.19 16.01
N ILE A 269 11.65 51.38 15.88
CA ILE A 269 12.46 50.73 14.84
C ILE A 269 12.39 49.20 14.98
N ILE A 270 12.56 48.67 16.19
CA ILE A 270 12.46 47.22 16.43
C ILE A 270 11.06 46.71 16.09
N ALA A 271 10.01 47.42 16.49
CA ALA A 271 8.63 47.04 16.19
C ALA A 271 8.36 46.97 14.68
N ILE A 272 8.86 47.94 13.90
CA ILE A 272 8.71 47.95 12.44
C ILE A 272 9.44 46.78 11.80
N ILE A 273 10.66 46.48 12.25
CA ILE A 273 11.41 45.32 11.74
C ILE A 273 10.69 44.02 12.09
N LEU A 274 10.15 43.88 13.32
CA LEU A 274 9.35 42.71 13.72
C LEU A 274 8.09 42.56 12.86
N PHE A 275 7.36 43.64 12.60
CA PHE A 275 6.20 43.61 11.72
C PHE A 275 6.55 43.28 10.27
N GLY A 276 7.73 43.72 9.78
CA GLY A 276 8.25 43.34 8.48
C GLY A 276 8.57 41.83 8.39
N ILE A 277 9.20 41.25 9.41
CA ILE A 277 9.52 39.81 9.44
C ILE A 277 8.25 38.95 9.63
N MET A 278 7.29 39.42 10.42
CA MET A 278 6.01 38.73 10.60
C MET A 278 5.12 38.79 9.34
N GLY A 279 5.42 39.68 8.39
CA GLY A 279 4.64 39.85 7.17
C GLY A 279 3.25 40.41 7.42
N ILE A 280 3.05 41.10 8.54
CA ILE A 280 1.77 41.76 8.89
C ILE A 280 1.60 43.04 8.09
N LEU A 281 2.71 43.72 7.76
CA LEU A 281 2.74 44.91 6.93
C LEU A 281 3.23 44.54 5.53
N GLU A 282 2.41 44.75 4.51
CA GLU A 282 2.86 44.61 3.13
C GLU A 282 3.91 45.68 2.78
N SER A 283 4.77 45.42 1.79
CA SER A 283 5.92 46.27 1.43
C SER A 283 5.58 47.75 1.22
N LYS A 284 4.33 48.05 0.83
CA LYS A 284 3.82 49.42 0.65
C LYS A 284 3.53 50.12 1.99
N GLU A 285 2.95 49.42 2.94
CA GLU A 285 2.61 49.95 4.26
C GLU A 285 3.87 50.21 5.08
N LEU A 286 4.83 49.29 5.01
CA LEU A 286 6.12 49.43 5.70
C LEU A 286 6.90 50.63 5.17
N SER A 287 6.92 50.85 3.86
CA SER A 287 7.57 52.01 3.23
C SER A 287 6.89 53.33 3.63
N ALA A 288 5.56 53.35 3.71
CA ALA A 288 4.81 54.53 4.14
C ALA A 288 5.08 54.88 5.61
N LEU A 289 5.15 53.87 6.49
CA LEU A 289 5.41 54.04 7.92
C LEU A 289 6.86 54.52 8.17
N LEU A 290 7.84 53.94 7.46
CA LEU A 290 9.25 54.35 7.53
C LEU A 290 9.44 55.79 6.99
N GLY A 291 8.76 56.14 5.90
CA GLY A 291 8.75 57.50 5.36
C GLY A 291 8.14 58.52 6.32
N GLY A 292 7.02 58.17 6.97
CA GLY A 292 6.37 59.03 7.97
C GLY A 292 7.23 59.27 9.21
N ILE A 293 7.93 58.25 9.70
CA ILE A 293 8.84 58.37 10.85
C ILE A 293 10.10 59.16 10.50
N ALA A 294 10.72 58.87 9.35
CA ALA A 294 11.87 59.62 8.87
C ALA A 294 11.53 61.12 8.71
N GLY A 295 10.35 61.43 8.14
CA GLY A 295 9.84 62.80 8.03
C GLY A 295 9.58 63.47 9.38
N PHE A 296 9.01 62.75 10.35
CA PHE A 296 8.77 63.28 11.70
C PHE A 296 10.06 63.62 12.45
N ILE A 297 11.09 62.79 12.31
CA ILE A 297 12.38 62.97 13.00
C ILE A 297 13.20 64.10 12.33
N LEU A 298 13.28 64.10 11.00
CA LEU A 298 14.05 65.11 10.25
C LEU A 298 13.36 66.49 10.24
N GLY A 299 12.02 66.53 10.19
CA GLY A 299 11.26 67.78 10.14
C GLY A 299 11.28 68.58 11.45
N LYS A 300 11.48 67.93 12.59
CA LYS A 300 11.51 68.59 13.90
C LYS A 300 12.81 69.36 14.19
N GLU A 301 13.93 68.92 13.61
CA GLU A 301 15.22 69.61 13.72
C GLU A 301 15.25 70.86 12.83
N SER A 302 14.61 70.81 11.65
CA SER A 302 14.57 71.94 10.71
C SER A 302 13.68 73.11 11.14
N SER A 303 12.70 72.89 12.01
CA SER A 303 11.75 73.93 12.45
C SER A 303 12.28 74.85 13.56
N LYS A 304 13.51 74.62 14.04
CA LYS A 304 14.18 75.45 15.05
C LYS A 304 15.35 76.28 14.50
N ALA A 305 15.51 76.34 13.17
CA ALA A 305 16.45 77.24 12.50
C ALA A 305 15.76 78.53 12.07
#